data_AF-A0A1M4YP76-F1
#
_entry.id   AF-A0A1M4YP76-F1
#
_cell.length_a   1.000
_cell.length_b   1.000
_cell.length_c   1.000
_cell.angle_alpha   90.00
_cell.angle_beta   90.00
_cell.angle_gamma   90.00
#
_symmetry.space_group_name_H-M   'P 1'
#
loop_
_entity.id
_entity.type
_entity.pdbx_description
1 polymer ?
#
loop_
_entity_poly.entity_id
_entity_poly.type
_entity_poly.pdbx_seq_one_letter_code
_entity_poly.pdbx_strand_id
1 'polypeptide(L)'
;MVGKIVYFAATGTSIVCKGRVLRMVENECNMVQYFIQNIDQIGTVILTQEEIYFSEEEAQKNVLDKVRRQYIKIVESLSPKELLQYLVSLHPIRNEIDQDVKKTIERSIENYFDIVLDD
;
A
#
# COMPACT_ATOMS: atom_id res chain seq x y z
N MET A 1 4.18 17.53 18.49
CA MET A 1 4.37 17.14 19.91
C MET A 1 5.52 16.15 20.02
N VAL A 2 6.60 16.50 20.72
CA VAL A 2 7.73 15.60 21.00
C VAL A 2 7.38 14.63 22.14
N GLY A 3 7.89 13.40 22.09
CA GLY A 3 7.68 12.35 23.10
C GLY A 3 6.36 11.58 22.99
N LYS A 4 5.42 12.05 22.17
CA LYS A 4 4.10 11.42 21.97
C LYS A 4 4.23 10.13 21.16
N ILE A 5 3.41 9.13 21.50
CA ILE A 5 3.21 7.91 20.72
C ILE A 5 2.30 8.21 19.53
N VAL A 6 2.70 7.75 18.37
CA VAL A 6 1.98 7.89 17.10
C VAL A 6 2.03 6.58 16.32
N TYR A 7 1.18 6.47 15.30
CA TYR A 7 1.16 5.34 14.38
C TYR A 7 1.51 5.82 12.98
N PHE A 8 2.15 4.97 12.19
CA PHE A 8 2.53 5.26 10.81
C PHE A 8 2.59 3.97 9.99
N ALA A 9 2.56 4.08 8.67
CA ALA A 9 2.76 2.93 7.79
C ALA A 9 4.23 2.79 7.41
N ALA A 10 4.80 1.58 7.52
CA ALA A 10 6.13 1.35 6.98
C ALA A 10 6.13 1.57 5.46
N THR A 11 7.08 2.36 4.96
CA THR A 11 7.14 2.80 3.57
C THR A 11 7.07 1.62 2.60
N GLY A 12 6.15 1.70 1.63
CA GLY A 12 5.97 0.63 0.63
C GLY A 12 5.27 -0.63 1.14
N THR A 13 4.74 -0.62 2.36
CA THR A 13 4.02 -1.76 2.94
C THR A 13 2.63 -1.35 3.44
N SER A 14 1.80 -2.34 3.75
CA SER A 14 0.53 -2.15 4.47
C SER A 14 0.68 -2.29 6.00
N ILE A 15 1.91 -2.42 6.50
CA ILE A 15 2.17 -2.65 7.92
C ILE A 15 2.09 -1.33 8.66
N VAL A 16 1.22 -1.28 9.67
CA VAL A 16 1.15 -0.17 10.62
C VAL A 16 2.16 -0.42 11.74
N CYS A 17 2.98 0.58 12.03
CA CYS A 17 3.98 0.59 13.09
C CYS A 17 3.63 1.64 14.13
N LYS A 18 4.16 1.43 15.34
CA LYS A 18 4.09 2.34 16.46
C LYS A 18 5.42 3.07 16.60
N GLY A 19 5.34 4.38 16.79
CA GLY A 19 6.50 5.24 16.90
C GLY A 19 6.42 6.23 18.05
N ARG A 20 7.57 6.72 18.49
CA ARG A 20 7.68 7.87 19.39
C ARG A 20 8.30 9.05 18.66
N VAL A 21 7.63 10.20 18.67
CA VAL A 21 8.16 11.43 18.07
C VAL A 21 9.38 11.90 18.86
N LEU A 22 10.54 11.98 18.22
CA LEU A 22 11.79 12.52 18.78
C LEU A 22 11.93 14.01 18.50
N ARG A 23 11.58 14.43 17.28
CA ARG A 23 11.75 15.82 16.82
C ARG A 23 10.75 16.14 15.73
N MET A 24 10.40 17.41 15.62
CA MET A 24 9.60 17.99 14.54
C MET A 24 10.41 19.12 13.90
N VAL A 25 10.41 19.20 12.58
CA VAL A 25 11.07 20.26 11.81
C VAL A 25 10.06 20.78 10.79
N GLU A 26 9.85 22.09 10.80
CA GLU A 26 9.07 22.78 9.78
C GLU A 26 10.04 23.31 8.73
N ASN A 27 9.81 22.96 7.46
CA ASN A 27 10.62 23.41 6.34
C ASN A 27 9.95 24.57 5.59
N GLU A 28 10.76 25.34 4.87
CA GLU A 28 10.29 26.26 3.83
C GLU A 28 9.38 25.45 2.87
N CYS A 29 8.16 25.93 2.60
CA CYS A 29 7.03 25.23 1.97
C CYS A 29 5.96 24.61 2.90
N ASN A 30 5.90 24.96 4.18
CA ASN A 30 4.86 24.49 5.13
C ASN A 30 4.80 22.96 5.29
N MET A 31 5.87 22.26 4.95
CA MET A 31 5.98 20.82 5.16
C MET A 31 6.54 20.56 6.55
N VAL A 32 5.82 19.77 7.34
CA VAL A 32 6.26 19.35 8.67
C VAL A 32 6.82 17.93 8.59
N GLN A 33 8.09 17.80 8.96
CA GLN A 33 8.79 16.52 9.07
C GLN A 33 8.92 16.09 10.53
N TYR A 34 8.71 14.81 10.79
CA TYR A 34 8.84 14.21 12.11
C TYR A 34 9.93 13.14 12.08
N PHE A 35 10.81 13.22 13.07
CA PHE A 35 11.80 12.18 13.35
C PHE A 35 11.18 11.27 14.39
N ILE A 36 10.96 10.01 14.04
CA ILE A 36 10.23 9.05 14.85
C ILE A 36 11.14 7.88 15.17
N GLN A 37 11.27 7.56 16.46
CA GLN A 37 11.84 6.27 16.86
C GLN A 37 10.78 5.21 16.60
N ASN A 38 11.04 4.29 15.68
CA ASN A 38 10.19 3.11 15.52
C ASN A 38 10.32 2.26 16.79
N ILE A 39 9.21 1.91 17.42
CA ILE A 39 9.20 1.10 18.64
C ILE A 39 9.17 -0.39 18.29
N ASP A 40 8.58 -0.74 17.15
CA ASP A 40 8.44 -2.12 16.69
C ASP A 40 9.68 -2.61 15.92
N GLN A 41 10.58 -1.71 15.57
CA GLN A 41 11.84 -2.00 14.87
C GLN A 41 12.98 -1.18 15.47
N ILE A 42 14.22 -1.47 15.08
CA ILE A 42 15.39 -0.73 15.53
C ILE A 42 15.69 0.39 14.53
N GLY A 43 15.41 1.64 14.88
CA GLY A 43 15.85 2.80 14.10
C GLY A 43 15.01 4.06 14.27
N THR A 44 15.48 5.13 13.64
CA THR A 44 14.75 6.39 13.50
C THR A 44 14.33 6.57 12.05
N VAL A 45 13.07 6.92 11.83
CA VAL A 45 12.50 7.22 10.51
C VAL A 45 12.12 8.69 10.42
N ILE A 46 12.16 9.24 9.20
CA ILE A 46 11.73 10.61 8.91
C ILE A 46 10.46 10.52 8.09
N LEU A 47 9.37 11.09 8.59
CA LEU A 47 8.05 11.07 7.96
C LEU A 47 7.48 12.48 7.83
N THR A 48 6.59 12.66 6.87
CA THR A 48 5.78 13.89 6.75
C THR A 48 4.55 13.82 7.67
N GLN A 49 3.93 14.95 7.95
CA GLN A 49 2.70 15.02 8.77
C GLN A 49 1.57 14.11 8.25
N GLU A 50 1.43 13.98 6.93
CA GLU A 50 0.38 13.18 6.30
C GLU A 50 0.51 11.67 6.58
N GLU A 51 1.70 11.22 6.98
CA GLU A 51 2.03 9.82 7.22
C GLU A 51 1.91 9.43 8.70
N ILE A 52 1.48 10.36 9.56
CA ILE A 52 1.44 10.19 11.02
C ILE A 52 0.00 10.27 11.49
N TYR A 53 -0.39 9.26 12.26
CA TYR A 53 -1.75 9.08 12.77
C TYR A 53 -1.73 9.02 14.29
N PHE A 54 -2.85 9.44 14.91
CA PHE A 54 -2.96 9.48 16.36
C PHE A 54 -3.58 8.20 16.95
N SER A 55 -4.18 7.36 16.11
CA SER A 55 -4.64 6.02 16.48
C SER A 55 -4.22 4.97 15.47
N GLU A 56 -4.16 3.72 15.91
CA GLU A 56 -3.86 2.58 15.05
C GLU A 56 -4.97 2.35 14.02
N GLU A 57 -6.24 2.48 14.43
CA GLU A 57 -7.40 2.34 13.56
C GLU A 57 -7.40 3.37 12.41
N GLU A 58 -7.05 4.63 12.72
CA GLU A 58 -6.90 5.69 11.71
C GLU A 58 -5.80 5.35 10.72
N ALA A 59 -4.65 4.87 11.21
CA ALA A 59 -3.54 4.45 10.36
C ALA A 59 -3.95 3.28 9.45
N GLN A 60 -4.59 2.25 10.00
CA GLN A 60 -5.05 1.08 9.24
C GLN A 60 -6.04 1.48 8.14
N LYS A 61 -7.04 2.31 8.46
CA LYS A 61 -8.01 2.79 7.47
C LYS A 61 -7.33 3.56 6.33
N ASN A 62 -6.44 4.51 6.66
CA ASN A 62 -5.73 5.29 5.65
C ASN A 62 -4.82 4.43 4.77
N VAL A 63 -4.14 3.44 5.35
CA VAL A 63 -3.30 2.49 4.61
C VAL A 63 -4.15 1.66 3.64
N LEU A 64 -5.27 1.11 4.11
CA LEU A 64 -6.20 0.36 3.26
C LEU A 64 -6.73 1.22 2.11
N ASP A 65 -7.13 2.46 2.39
CA ASP A 65 -7.63 3.39 1.37
C ASP A 65 -6.55 3.77 0.36
N LYS A 66 -5.28 3.91 0.78
CA LYS A 66 -4.15 4.19 -0.10
C LYS A 66 -3.83 2.99 -1.00
N VAL A 67 -3.76 1.79 -0.41
CA VAL A 67 -3.55 0.53 -1.14
C VAL A 67 -4.68 0.30 -2.14
N ARG A 68 -5.93 0.49 -1.71
CA ARG A 68 -7.10 0.39 -2.59
C ARG A 68 -7.03 1.36 -3.75
N ARG A 69 -6.68 2.62 -3.51
CA ARG A 69 -6.49 3.62 -4.58
C ARG A 69 -5.39 3.23 -5.57
N GLN A 70 -4.30 2.64 -5.10
CA GLN A 70 -3.24 2.12 -5.97
C GLN A 70 -3.73 0.96 -6.82
N TYR A 71 -4.45 -0.01 -6.23
CA TYR A 71 -5.03 -1.13 -6.97
C TYR A 71 -6.06 -0.66 -8.01
N ILE A 72 -6.96 0.25 -7.65
CA ILE A 72 -7.93 0.83 -8.60
C ILE A 72 -7.19 1.48 -9.76
N LYS A 73 -6.17 2.30 -9.48
CA LYS A 73 -5.37 2.94 -10.54
C LYS A 73 -4.72 1.93 -11.48
N ILE A 74 -4.21 0.81 -10.95
CA ILE A 74 -3.65 -0.27 -11.77
C ILE A 74 -4.73 -0.88 -12.66
N VAL A 75 -5.86 -1.27 -12.07
CA VAL A 75 -6.99 -1.90 -12.79
C VAL A 75 -7.54 -0.97 -13.88
N GLU A 76 -7.70 0.32 -13.59
CA GLU A 76 -8.18 1.32 -14.55
C GLU A 76 -7.13 1.67 -15.62
N SER A 77 -5.85 1.40 -15.38
CA SER A 77 -4.76 1.73 -16.32
C SER A 77 -4.42 0.63 -17.33
N LEU A 78 -4.94 -0.58 -17.12
CA LEU A 78 -4.63 -1.74 -17.95
C LEU A 78 -5.88 -2.22 -18.68
N SER A 79 -5.73 -2.60 -19.94
CA SER A 79 -6.79 -3.36 -20.61
C SER A 79 -6.98 -4.71 -19.91
N PRO A 80 -8.15 -5.36 -20.04
CA PRO A 80 -8.40 -6.65 -19.40
C PRO A 80 -7.34 -7.73 -19.70
N LYS A 81 -6.80 -7.77 -20.93
CA LYS A 81 -5.71 -8.69 -21.30
C LYS A 81 -4.39 -8.33 -20.61
N GLU A 82 -4.04 -7.05 -20.53
CA GLU A 82 -2.84 -6.58 -19.82
C GLU A 82 -2.95 -6.80 -18.31
N LEU A 83 -4.14 -6.62 -17.74
CA LEU A 83 -4.41 -6.88 -16.33
C LEU A 83 -4.25 -8.36 -16.00
N LEU A 84 -4.73 -9.26 -16.87
CA LEU A 84 -4.51 -10.69 -16.75
C LEU A 84 -3.01 -11.01 -16.71
N GLN A 85 -2.25 -10.53 -17.69
CA GLN A 85 -0.80 -10.74 -17.75
C GLN A 85 -0.09 -10.19 -16.52
N TYR A 86 -0.48 -9.01 -16.06
CA TYR A 86 0.04 -8.38 -14.86
C TYR A 86 -0.19 -9.25 -13.62
N LEU A 87 -1.44 -9.65 -13.36
CA LEU A 87 -1.80 -10.46 -12.19
C LEU A 87 -1.14 -11.84 -12.20
N VAL A 88 -1.07 -12.47 -13.37
CA VAL A 88 -0.33 -13.73 -13.59
C VAL A 88 1.16 -13.51 -13.27
N SER A 89 1.78 -12.41 -13.71
CA SER A 89 3.21 -12.14 -13.46
C SER A 89 3.59 -11.92 -11.99
N LEU A 90 2.61 -11.56 -11.14
CA LEU A 90 2.80 -11.41 -9.70
C LEU A 90 2.89 -12.76 -8.96
N HIS A 91 2.54 -13.86 -9.62
CA HIS A 91 2.63 -15.18 -9.01
C HIS A 91 4.11 -15.54 -8.74
N PRO A 92 4.46 -16.00 -7.53
CA PRO A 92 5.85 -16.25 -7.15
C PRO A 92 6.54 -17.32 -8.00
N ILE A 93 5.76 -18.22 -8.61
CA ILE A 93 6.25 -19.25 -9.53
C ILE A 93 5.78 -18.87 -10.94
N ARG A 94 6.59 -18.07 -11.66
CA ARG A 94 6.24 -17.52 -12.97
C ARG A 94 6.14 -18.55 -14.10
N ASN A 95 6.80 -19.69 -13.95
CA ASN A 95 6.90 -20.73 -15.00
C ASN A 95 5.88 -21.87 -14.81
N GLU A 96 5.17 -21.91 -13.68
CA GLU A 96 4.20 -22.96 -13.33
C GLU A 96 3.01 -22.33 -12.62
N ILE A 97 2.39 -21.33 -13.25
CA ILE A 97 1.06 -20.92 -12.80
C ILE A 97 0.13 -22.03 -13.25
N ASP A 98 -0.40 -22.75 -12.27
CA ASP A 98 -1.44 -23.74 -12.50
C ASP A 98 -2.51 -23.14 -13.42
N GLN A 99 -2.86 -23.87 -14.49
CA GLN A 99 -3.89 -23.41 -15.43
C GLN A 99 -5.20 -23.07 -14.72
N ASP A 100 -5.47 -23.70 -13.57
CA ASP A 100 -6.64 -23.43 -12.75
C ASP A 100 -6.56 -22.07 -12.05
N VAL A 101 -5.36 -21.63 -11.63
CA VAL A 101 -5.15 -20.28 -11.07
C VAL A 101 -5.33 -19.23 -12.16
N LYS A 102 -4.76 -19.44 -13.35
CA LYS A 102 -4.93 -18.52 -14.49
C LYS A 102 -6.41 -18.37 -14.87
N LYS A 103 -7.13 -19.49 -15.00
CA LYS A 103 -8.59 -19.49 -15.30
C LYS A 103 -9.41 -18.79 -14.22
N THR A 104 -9.00 -18.91 -12.95
CA THR A 104 -9.68 -18.21 -11.84
C THR A 104 -9.48 -16.69 -11.96
N ILE A 105 -8.28 -16.24 -12.32
CA ILE A 105 -7.99 -14.83 -12.56
C ILE A 105 -8.76 -14.32 -13.79
N GLU A 106 -8.76 -15.08 -14.89
CA GLU A 106 -9.52 -14.77 -16.12
C GLU A 106 -11.00 -14.54 -15.81
N ARG A 107 -11.67 -15.50 -15.17
CA ARG A 107 -13.09 -15.37 -14.77
C ARG A 107 -13.35 -14.16 -13.88
N SER A 108 -12.42 -13.83 -12.99
CA SER A 108 -12.58 -12.69 -12.09
C SER A 108 -12.53 -11.37 -12.86
N ILE A 109 -11.66 -11.27 -13.87
CA ILE A 109 -11.56 -10.11 -14.76
C ILE A 109 -12.82 -10.02 -15.65
N GLU A 110 -13.23 -11.12 -16.27
CA GLU A 110 -14.45 -11.21 -17.08
C GLU A 110 -15.68 -10.71 -16.32
N ASN A 111 -15.87 -11.19 -15.09
CA ASN A 111 -16.98 -10.78 -14.24
C ASN A 111 -16.91 -9.29 -13.83
N TYR A 112 -15.71 -8.75 -13.59
CA TYR A 112 -15.55 -7.35 -13.18
C TYR A 112 -15.84 -6.38 -14.33
N PHE A 113 -15.38 -6.71 -15.54
CA PHE A 113 -15.54 -5.86 -16.72
C PHE A 113 -16.80 -6.17 -17.54
N ASP A 114 -17.53 -7.24 -17.20
CA ASP A 114 -18.68 -7.77 -17.95
C ASP A 114 -18.31 -8.09 -19.41
N ILE A 115 -17.25 -8.89 -19.60
CA ILE A 115 -16.69 -9.28 -20.91
C ILE A 115 -16.36 -10.77 -20.96
N VAL A 116 -15.95 -11.25 -22.15
CA VAL A 116 -15.30 -12.54 -22.34
C VAL A 116 -13.88 -12.30 -22.89
N LEU A 117 -12.88 -12.91 -22.26
CA LEU A 117 -11.48 -12.85 -22.67
C LEU A 117 -11.18 -14.01 -23.63
N ASP A 118 -11.66 -13.92 -24.88
CA ASP A 118 -11.27 -14.89 -25.93
C ASP A 118 -9.79 -14.69 -26.34
N ASP A 119 -9.09 -15.80 -26.61
CA ASP A 119 -7.65 -15.88 -26.94
C ASP A 119 -7.21 -14.86 -28.01
#